data_AF-G8BWP0-F1
#
_entry.id   AF-G8BWP0-F1
#
_cell.length_a   1.000
_cell.length_b   1.000
_cell.length_c   1.000
_cell.angle_alpha   90.00
_cell.angle_beta   90.00
_cell.angle_gamma   90.00
#
_symmetry.space_group_name_H-M   'P 1'
#
loop_
_entity.id
_entity.type
_entity.pdbx_description
1 polymer ?
#
loop_
_entity_poly.entity_id
_entity_poly.type
_entity_poly.pdbx_seq_one_letter_code
_entity_poly.pdbx_strand_id
1 'polypeptide(L)'
;MVIRNKTNIASDIIGITNRVLNISKNNAPSPVSYINQNININNVDKNTDIWIKNCLSTKIKHAKNDSITLLIPKVLQKLQHLRTSDHNDSYFRLLAKLKATDINWVTRNNNSIGTSVYLPIEFYNELSIMLKKLASKDVDYTTKMALAKYSLKMIKTYNTIISDRCISNNYRFYRDCITCICNTESVLLLHETIRYFKEKNLPEFLTHYANLTFYHKTSEITKLLEYLEFYIYHEKFKITADQRDLLEPIFLNVIKKLTLLNAEEESIILLKYMKKWSININDHDKSVLLDLCEKKGSFKLKKEIVSFDSMDNSQNLIIDWKILQSSDSVEKIMIDLNNRNINPFNSAGEYTFLQLCFNDRDQNIEFWNQYITRNIVASTLSTPLKVLYLQSLLSYLVSSGMKFQDVLSILNYLSVDLRSNELFLLTTNLKGMEKSTSFNILFKLLERRPSAKLTSQTLLGFLEKYHNELNYTISCSNYISLFKTALSNNDTETIYYFLLKYLILEGDTLYLNDAEKSWKLPDEIEMFFRSNEIPKEAIKFLDKIHLYANNSKKENEFSEATVLGEFGNKGIYPLTEENIRSNNYRSIMMNEDNELYFSSYHSYYYTDDKKLDTKLKSFLSNLTPLQSKL
;
A
#
# COMPACT_ATOMS: atom_id res chain seq x y z
N MET A 1 59.23 2.23 6.91
CA MET A 1 58.54 1.06 7.52
C MET A 1 57.04 1.33 7.45
N VAL A 2 56.37 0.90 6.37
CA VAL A 2 54.94 1.17 6.12
C VAL A 2 54.17 -0.13 6.29
N ILE A 3 53.62 -0.36 7.48
CA ILE A 3 52.67 -1.46 7.73
C ILE A 3 51.37 -1.06 7.02
N ARG A 4 51.09 -1.70 5.88
CA ARG A 4 49.90 -1.45 5.06
C ARG A 4 48.65 -2.03 5.75
N ASN A 5 47.67 -1.17 5.98
CA ASN A 5 46.31 -1.44 6.48
C ASN A 5 45.51 -2.41 5.56
N LYS A 6 45.83 -3.70 5.54
CA LYS A 6 45.01 -4.75 4.90
C LYS A 6 43.82 -5.22 5.77
N THR A 7 43.72 -4.79 7.03
CA THR A 7 42.87 -5.40 8.06
C THR A 7 41.45 -4.84 8.20
N ASN A 8 41.13 -3.66 7.62
CA ASN A 8 39.91 -2.92 7.98
C ASN A 8 38.71 -3.07 7.01
N ILE A 9 38.76 -3.97 6.03
CA ILE A 9 37.63 -4.17 5.08
C ILE A 9 37.14 -5.63 5.09
N ALA A 10 37.99 -6.58 5.47
CA ALA A 10 37.57 -7.96 5.73
C ALA A 10 36.67 -8.02 6.98
N SER A 11 37.02 -7.27 8.03
CA SER A 11 36.19 -7.09 9.24
C SER A 11 34.80 -6.54 8.92
N ASP A 12 34.69 -5.58 8.01
CA ASP A 12 33.42 -4.96 7.62
C ASP A 12 32.56 -5.90 6.76
N ILE A 13 33.15 -6.66 5.85
CA ILE A 13 32.45 -7.69 5.07
C ILE A 13 31.99 -8.82 5.98
N ILE A 14 32.81 -9.25 6.93
CA ILE A 14 32.45 -10.23 7.97
C ILE A 14 31.35 -9.67 8.89
N GLY A 15 31.40 -8.39 9.26
CA GLY A 15 30.38 -7.71 10.06
C GLY A 15 29.03 -7.60 9.33
N ILE A 16 29.04 -7.29 8.03
CA ILE A 16 27.84 -7.31 7.19
C ILE A 16 27.34 -8.76 7.01
N THR A 17 28.25 -9.72 6.84
CA THR A 17 27.90 -11.16 6.71
C THR A 17 27.22 -11.65 7.98
N ASN A 18 27.76 -11.33 9.17
CA ASN A 18 27.18 -11.71 10.46
C ASN A 18 25.84 -11.02 10.75
N ARG A 19 25.63 -9.78 10.29
CA ARG A 19 24.34 -9.07 10.44
C ARG A 19 23.29 -9.55 9.44
N VAL A 20 23.67 -9.82 8.19
CA VAL A 20 22.81 -10.42 7.15
C VAL A 20 22.42 -11.85 7.51
N LEU A 21 23.33 -12.62 8.14
CA LEU A 21 23.06 -13.97 8.67
C LEU A 21 21.94 -13.97 9.73
N ASN A 22 21.85 -12.91 10.56
CA ASN A 22 20.76 -12.78 11.54
C ASN A 22 19.41 -12.45 10.90
N ILE A 23 19.38 -11.79 9.74
CA ILE A 23 18.15 -11.47 9.00
C ILE A 23 17.55 -12.72 8.35
N SER A 24 18.38 -13.68 7.92
CA SER A 24 17.89 -14.96 7.39
C SER A 24 17.15 -15.82 8.42
N LYS A 25 17.41 -15.60 9.71
CA LYS A 25 16.84 -16.36 10.83
C LYS A 25 15.51 -15.80 11.33
N ASN A 26 15.20 -14.53 11.08
CA ASN A 26 14.04 -13.84 11.65
C ASN A 26 12.77 -13.88 10.76
N ASN A 27 12.81 -14.53 9.59
CA ASN A 27 11.66 -14.66 8.68
C ASN A 27 10.90 -15.99 8.79
N ALA A 28 10.96 -16.68 9.94
CA ALA A 28 10.12 -17.86 10.24
C ALA A 28 9.29 -17.59 11.51
N PRO A 29 8.01 -18.03 11.58
CA PRO A 29 7.15 -17.68 12.70
C PRO A 29 7.40 -18.55 13.94
N SER A 30 7.81 -17.88 15.03
CA SER A 30 7.55 -18.21 16.47
C SER A 30 8.14 -19.53 17.06
N PRO A 31 8.13 -19.75 18.40
CA PRO A 31 9.20 -19.30 19.31
C PRO A 31 9.79 -20.46 20.17
N VAL A 32 10.82 -20.13 20.95
CA VAL A 32 11.35 -20.91 22.10
C VAL A 32 12.24 -22.13 21.81
N SER A 33 13.55 -21.85 21.96
CA SER A 33 14.57 -22.69 22.59
C SER A 33 15.10 -23.95 21.87
N TYR A 34 16.42 -24.10 22.03
CA TYR A 34 17.27 -25.24 21.68
C TYR A 34 17.39 -25.57 20.19
N ILE A 35 18.56 -25.24 19.64
CA ILE A 35 19.47 -26.23 19.05
C ILE A 35 20.88 -25.63 18.98
N ASN A 36 21.75 -26.15 19.83
CA ASN A 36 23.16 -26.38 19.52
C ASN A 36 23.23 -27.23 18.24
N GLN A 37 23.29 -26.61 17.07
CA GLN A 37 23.87 -27.20 15.86
C GLN A 37 24.63 -26.04 15.21
N ASN A 38 25.96 -26.01 15.25
CA ASN A 38 26.78 -26.68 14.25
C ASN A 38 26.04 -26.81 12.90
N ILE A 39 25.52 -25.69 12.37
CA ILE A 39 25.25 -25.58 10.92
C ILE A 39 26.61 -25.70 10.27
N ASN A 40 26.97 -26.94 9.97
CA ASN A 40 28.04 -27.48 9.15
C ASN A 40 28.86 -26.44 8.33
N ILE A 41 29.55 -25.51 8.99
CA ILE A 41 30.43 -24.52 8.37
C ILE A 41 31.49 -25.28 7.55
N ASN A 42 31.94 -26.41 8.09
CA ASN A 42 32.90 -27.33 7.47
C ASN A 42 32.41 -27.97 6.15
N ASN A 43 31.12 -28.29 5.98
CA ASN A 43 30.62 -28.89 4.73
C ASN A 43 30.28 -27.84 3.66
N VAL A 44 29.86 -26.64 4.05
CA VAL A 44 29.57 -25.54 3.11
C VAL A 44 30.86 -24.85 2.64
N ASP A 45 31.88 -24.75 3.52
CA ASP A 45 33.22 -24.32 3.12
C ASP A 45 33.86 -25.32 2.15
N LYS A 46 33.71 -26.63 2.39
CA LYS A 46 34.12 -27.67 1.43
C LYS A 46 33.47 -27.48 0.06
N ASN A 47 32.18 -27.19 -0.04
CA ASN A 47 31.51 -26.99 -1.33
C ASN A 47 32.00 -25.74 -2.07
N THR A 48 32.30 -24.66 -1.33
CA THR A 48 32.89 -23.44 -1.89
C THR A 48 34.32 -23.69 -2.35
N ASP A 49 35.10 -24.44 -1.57
CA ASP A 49 36.48 -24.80 -1.89
C ASP A 49 36.56 -25.80 -3.06
N ILE A 50 35.61 -26.75 -3.14
CA ILE A 50 35.44 -27.65 -4.28
C ILE A 50 35.10 -26.85 -5.54
N TRP A 51 34.20 -25.86 -5.45
CA TRP A 51 33.88 -25.02 -6.60
C TRP A 51 35.06 -24.15 -7.03
N ILE A 52 35.78 -23.51 -6.10
CA ILE A 52 37.01 -22.75 -6.40
C ILE A 52 38.05 -23.66 -7.05
N LYS A 53 38.28 -24.88 -6.52
CA LYS A 53 39.15 -25.92 -7.11
C LYS A 53 38.68 -26.35 -8.51
N ASN A 54 37.38 -26.47 -8.74
CA ASN A 54 36.83 -26.81 -10.05
C ASN A 54 37.02 -25.67 -11.06
N CYS A 55 36.93 -24.41 -10.63
CA CYS A 55 37.22 -23.23 -11.46
C CYS A 55 38.70 -23.09 -11.81
N LEU A 56 39.61 -23.62 -10.97
CA LEU A 56 41.06 -23.67 -11.22
C LEU A 56 41.48 -24.67 -12.31
N SER A 57 40.58 -25.55 -12.77
CA SER A 57 40.96 -26.74 -13.55
C SER A 57 40.85 -26.64 -15.07
N THR A 58 40.52 -25.49 -15.66
CA THR A 58 40.50 -25.37 -17.13
C THR A 58 41.63 -24.49 -17.64
N LYS A 59 42.79 -25.14 -17.87
CA LYS A 59 43.88 -24.76 -18.79
C LYS A 59 44.46 -23.34 -18.63
N ILE A 60 45.31 -23.12 -17.62
CA ILE A 60 46.47 -22.23 -17.76
C ILE A 60 47.67 -22.93 -17.11
N LYS A 61 48.39 -23.74 -17.91
CA LYS A 61 49.72 -24.22 -17.54
C LYS A 61 50.71 -23.09 -17.80
N HIS A 62 50.86 -22.14 -16.87
CA HIS A 62 52.02 -21.26 -16.88
C HIS A 62 52.61 -21.09 -15.48
N ALA A 63 53.83 -21.61 -15.37
CA ALA A 63 54.97 -21.17 -14.55
C ALA A 63 54.80 -21.05 -13.03
N LYS A 64 55.53 -21.94 -12.34
CA LYS A 64 56.35 -21.69 -11.14
C LYS A 64 56.03 -20.38 -10.40
N ASN A 65 54.99 -20.38 -9.57
CA ASN A 65 54.81 -19.57 -8.37
C ASN A 65 53.45 -19.95 -7.74
N ASP A 66 53.36 -20.02 -6.41
CA ASP A 66 52.20 -20.51 -5.61
C ASP A 66 50.92 -19.65 -5.71
N SER A 67 50.72 -18.89 -6.79
CA SER A 67 49.58 -17.98 -6.97
C SER A 67 48.40 -18.66 -7.68
N ILE A 68 47.20 -18.52 -7.10
CA ILE A 68 45.94 -19.08 -7.62
C ILE A 68 45.44 -18.21 -8.79
N THR A 69 45.17 -18.80 -9.96
CA THR A 69 44.65 -18.05 -11.13
C THR A 69 43.15 -18.26 -11.32
N LEU A 70 42.36 -17.18 -11.37
CA LEU A 70 40.91 -17.25 -11.59
C LEU A 70 40.44 -16.36 -12.75
N LEU A 71 39.50 -16.90 -13.54
CA LEU A 71 38.83 -16.19 -14.63
C LEU A 71 37.70 -15.32 -14.09
N ILE A 72 37.81 -14.01 -14.28
CA ILE A 72 36.82 -13.02 -13.83
C ILE A 72 35.39 -13.38 -14.27
N PRO A 73 35.11 -13.75 -15.55
CA PRO A 73 33.75 -14.04 -15.99
C PRO A 73 33.12 -15.24 -15.27
N LYS A 74 33.91 -16.29 -14.95
CA LYS A 74 33.40 -17.48 -14.26
C LYS A 74 32.97 -17.15 -12.83
N VAL A 75 33.75 -16.31 -12.16
CA VAL A 75 33.46 -15.90 -10.78
C VAL A 75 32.27 -14.95 -10.73
N LEU A 76 32.18 -13.98 -11.65
CA LEU A 76 31.02 -13.10 -11.79
C LEU A 76 29.74 -13.89 -12.06
N GLN A 77 29.78 -14.86 -12.97
CA GLN A 77 28.62 -15.70 -13.28
C GLN A 77 28.11 -16.44 -12.04
N LYS A 78 29.03 -16.93 -11.19
CA LYS A 78 28.65 -17.57 -9.93
C LYS A 78 28.05 -16.59 -8.93
N LEU A 79 28.65 -15.41 -8.76
CA LEU A 79 28.11 -14.36 -7.89
C LEU A 79 26.70 -13.93 -8.34
N GLN A 80 26.51 -13.73 -9.65
CA GLN A 80 25.21 -13.41 -10.23
C GLN A 80 24.18 -14.51 -9.96
N HIS A 81 24.55 -15.78 -10.18
CA HIS A 81 23.67 -16.92 -9.91
C HIS A 81 23.30 -17.04 -8.42
N LEU A 82 24.26 -16.81 -7.52
CA LEU A 82 23.99 -16.81 -6.08
C LEU A 82 23.05 -15.66 -5.67
N ARG A 83 23.22 -14.47 -6.27
CA ARG A 83 22.33 -13.32 -6.03
C ARG A 83 20.93 -13.56 -6.57
N THR A 84 20.78 -14.10 -7.79
CA THR A 84 19.47 -14.36 -8.39
C THR A 84 18.73 -15.51 -7.74
N SER A 85 19.45 -16.48 -7.16
CA SER A 85 18.88 -17.61 -6.42
C SER A 85 18.71 -17.35 -4.91
N ASP A 86 18.83 -16.09 -4.47
CA ASP A 86 18.69 -15.64 -3.07
C ASP A 86 19.61 -16.33 -2.04
N HIS A 87 20.73 -16.91 -2.48
CA HIS A 87 21.75 -17.51 -1.62
C HIS A 87 22.74 -16.47 -1.06
N ASN A 88 22.23 -15.51 -0.30
CA ASN A 88 22.98 -14.34 0.18
C ASN A 88 24.23 -14.72 1.00
N ASP A 89 24.12 -15.74 1.86
CA ASP A 89 25.24 -16.19 2.71
C ASP A 89 26.40 -16.75 1.88
N SER A 90 26.07 -17.58 0.89
CA SER A 90 27.05 -18.18 -0.01
C SER A 90 27.71 -17.11 -0.88
N TYR A 91 26.96 -16.08 -1.27
CA TYR A 91 27.46 -14.92 -2.00
C TYR A 91 28.56 -14.19 -1.22
N PHE A 92 28.27 -13.78 0.02
CA PHE A 92 29.23 -13.00 0.81
C PHE A 92 30.42 -13.84 1.30
N ARG A 93 30.22 -15.13 1.60
CA ARG A 93 31.33 -16.04 1.91
C ARG A 93 32.29 -16.19 0.74
N LEU A 94 31.77 -16.35 -0.48
CA LEU A 94 32.60 -16.41 -1.68
C LEU A 94 33.38 -15.10 -1.87
N LEU A 95 32.72 -13.94 -1.75
CA LEU A 95 33.36 -12.64 -1.87
C LEU A 95 34.46 -12.42 -0.82
N ALA A 96 34.23 -12.83 0.43
CA ALA A 96 35.20 -12.74 1.51
C ALA A 96 36.43 -13.62 1.24
N LYS A 97 36.23 -14.86 0.77
CA LYS A 97 37.32 -15.77 0.39
C LYS A 97 38.16 -15.20 -0.75
N LEU A 98 37.53 -14.72 -1.82
CA LEU A 98 38.22 -14.12 -2.97
C LEU A 98 39.07 -12.89 -2.62
N LYS A 99 38.73 -12.19 -1.53
CA LYS A 99 39.49 -11.03 -1.05
C LYS A 99 40.66 -11.42 -0.13
N ALA A 100 40.55 -12.55 0.57
CA ALA A 100 41.57 -13.03 1.49
C ALA A 100 42.70 -13.79 0.80
N THR A 101 42.43 -14.36 -0.38
CA THR A 101 43.40 -15.14 -1.17
C THR A 101 44.15 -14.28 -2.18
N ASP A 102 45.45 -14.53 -2.36
CA ASP A 102 46.23 -13.90 -3.42
C ASP A 102 45.92 -14.55 -4.78
N ILE A 103 45.11 -13.85 -5.58
CA ILE A 103 44.58 -14.36 -6.85
C ILE A 103 45.15 -13.56 -8.02
N ASN A 104 45.70 -14.27 -8.99
CA ASN A 104 45.98 -13.74 -10.32
C ASN A 104 44.70 -13.71 -11.15
N TRP A 105 44.19 -12.51 -11.39
CA TRP A 105 42.95 -12.29 -12.12
C TRP A 105 43.15 -12.29 -13.62
N VAL A 106 42.37 -13.10 -14.33
CA VAL A 106 42.47 -13.24 -15.79
C VAL A 106 41.15 -12.86 -16.45
N THR A 107 41.24 -12.02 -17.48
CA THR A 107 40.10 -11.58 -18.29
C THR A 107 39.60 -12.68 -19.24
N ARG A 108 38.48 -12.44 -19.93
CA ARG A 108 37.94 -13.37 -20.95
C ARG A 108 38.93 -13.67 -22.09
N ASN A 109 39.82 -12.72 -22.38
CA ASN A 109 40.82 -12.83 -23.44
C ASN A 109 42.17 -13.38 -22.94
N ASN A 110 42.20 -13.97 -21.74
CA ASN A 110 43.40 -14.47 -21.08
C ASN A 110 44.47 -13.42 -20.72
N ASN A 111 44.13 -12.13 -20.77
CA ASN A 111 45.03 -11.08 -20.29
C ASN A 111 45.00 -11.04 -18.75
N SER A 112 46.19 -11.07 -18.13
CA SER A 112 46.37 -10.93 -16.68
C SER A 112 46.16 -9.48 -16.25
N ILE A 113 45.38 -9.26 -15.19
CA ILE A 113 45.25 -7.95 -14.55
C ILE A 113 46.31 -7.87 -13.45
N GLY A 114 47.39 -7.14 -13.73
CA GLY A 114 48.64 -7.16 -12.95
C GLY A 114 48.63 -6.48 -11.58
N THR A 115 47.54 -6.52 -10.79
CA THR A 115 47.57 -5.93 -9.44
C THR A 115 46.87 -6.77 -8.37
N SER A 116 47.64 -7.18 -7.36
CA SER A 116 47.23 -7.97 -6.18
C SER A 116 46.55 -7.15 -5.06
N VAL A 117 46.32 -5.85 -5.28
CA VAL A 117 45.88 -4.92 -4.21
C VAL A 117 44.36 -4.72 -4.18
N TYR A 118 43.67 -4.80 -5.33
CA TYR A 118 42.24 -4.52 -5.44
C TYR A 118 41.52 -5.61 -6.24
N LEU A 119 40.27 -5.89 -5.85
CA LEU A 119 39.36 -6.72 -6.66
C LEU A 119 39.13 -6.07 -8.04
N PRO A 120 38.90 -6.87 -9.10
CA PRO A 120 38.53 -6.33 -10.41
C PRO A 120 37.25 -5.49 -10.34
N ILE A 121 37.13 -4.48 -11.20
CA ILE A 121 36.09 -3.45 -11.13
C ILE A 121 34.69 -4.03 -11.32
N GLU A 122 34.58 -5.13 -12.06
CA GLU A 122 33.36 -5.85 -12.33
C GLU A 122 32.72 -6.42 -11.05
N PHE A 123 33.55 -6.78 -10.06
CA PHE A 123 33.06 -7.26 -8.76
C PHE A 123 32.42 -6.14 -7.96
N TYR A 124 32.93 -4.91 -8.06
CA TYR A 124 32.30 -3.74 -7.43
C TYR A 124 30.92 -3.45 -8.05
N ASN A 125 30.80 -3.59 -9.37
CA ASN A 125 29.53 -3.43 -10.08
C ASN A 125 28.51 -4.50 -9.69
N GLU A 126 28.92 -5.77 -9.59
CA GLU A 126 28.03 -6.84 -9.13
C GLU A 126 27.64 -6.68 -7.65
N LEU A 127 28.58 -6.22 -6.81
CA LEU A 127 28.36 -5.96 -5.40
C LEU A 127 27.39 -4.79 -5.16
N SER A 128 27.46 -3.71 -5.96
CA SER A 128 26.49 -2.61 -5.83
C SER A 128 25.06 -3.06 -6.11
N ILE A 129 24.87 -3.98 -7.06
CA ILE A 129 23.55 -4.58 -7.36
C ILE A 129 23.07 -5.43 -6.18
N MET A 130 23.95 -6.23 -5.58
CA MET A 130 23.62 -7.03 -4.40
C MET A 130 23.23 -6.14 -3.20
N LEU A 131 24.01 -5.10 -2.92
CA LEU A 131 23.72 -4.17 -1.82
C LEU A 131 22.38 -3.46 -2.02
N LYS A 132 22.10 -3.01 -3.23
CA LYS A 132 20.79 -2.44 -3.58
C LYS A 132 19.66 -3.44 -3.34
N LYS A 133 19.81 -4.70 -3.78
CA LYS A 133 18.82 -5.77 -3.53
C LYS A 133 18.55 -5.94 -2.03
N LEU A 134 19.59 -5.95 -1.20
CA LEU A 134 19.45 -6.09 0.25
C LEU A 134 18.82 -4.85 0.89
N ALA A 135 19.21 -3.65 0.44
CA ALA A 135 18.65 -2.40 0.94
C ALA A 135 17.17 -2.19 0.57
N SER A 136 16.67 -2.91 -0.44
CA SER A 136 15.25 -2.94 -0.80
C SER A 136 14.42 -3.90 0.05
N LYS A 137 15.04 -4.80 0.84
CA LYS A 137 14.31 -5.67 1.79
C LYS A 137 13.94 -4.85 3.03
N ASP A 138 12.84 -5.22 3.67
CA ASP A 138 12.47 -4.62 4.95
C ASP A 138 13.40 -5.15 6.05
N VAL A 139 14.42 -4.35 6.36
CA VAL A 139 15.47 -4.67 7.32
C VAL A 139 15.57 -3.56 8.35
N ASP A 140 16.05 -3.90 9.54
CA ASP A 140 16.18 -2.98 10.64
C ASP A 140 17.12 -1.80 10.33
N TYR A 141 16.92 -0.69 11.04
CA TYR A 141 17.69 0.54 10.83
C TYR A 141 19.20 0.33 10.95
N THR A 142 19.65 -0.53 11.87
CA THR A 142 21.10 -0.75 12.08
C THR A 142 21.75 -1.43 10.89
N THR A 143 21.03 -2.33 10.22
CA THR A 143 21.48 -2.95 8.96
C THR A 143 21.45 -1.95 7.82
N LYS A 144 20.37 -1.16 7.66
CA LYS A 144 20.31 -0.10 6.64
C LYS A 144 21.52 0.84 6.76
N MET A 145 21.80 1.30 7.98
CA MET A 145 22.94 2.16 8.29
C MET A 145 24.30 1.52 7.96
N ALA A 146 24.48 0.23 8.27
CA ALA A 146 25.70 -0.50 7.95
C ALA A 146 25.90 -0.64 6.43
N LEU A 147 24.84 -0.99 5.69
CA LEU A 147 24.87 -1.10 4.23
C LEU A 147 25.18 0.23 3.57
N ALA A 148 24.64 1.34 4.06
CA ALA A 148 24.91 2.68 3.53
C ALA A 148 26.34 3.14 3.80
N LYS A 149 26.86 2.96 5.02
CA LYS A 149 28.28 3.26 5.33
C LYS A 149 29.23 2.45 4.45
N TYR A 150 28.89 1.18 4.22
CA TYR A 150 29.65 0.32 3.32
C TYR A 150 29.56 0.78 1.87
N SER A 151 28.38 1.17 1.39
CA SER A 151 28.16 1.73 0.05
C SER A 151 28.97 3.02 -0.16
N LEU A 152 29.01 3.91 0.83
CA LEU A 152 29.83 5.12 0.77
C LEU A 152 31.34 4.79 0.74
N LYS A 153 31.79 3.84 1.55
CA LYS A 153 33.17 3.33 1.50
C LYS A 153 33.51 2.70 0.14
N MET A 154 32.57 1.99 -0.45
CA MET A 154 32.71 1.42 -1.78
C MET A 154 32.83 2.51 -2.85
N ILE A 155 31.99 3.54 -2.82
CA ILE A 155 32.10 4.72 -3.71
C ILE A 155 33.51 5.31 -3.62
N LYS A 156 34.00 5.53 -2.40
CA LYS A 156 35.34 6.11 -2.18
C LYS A 156 36.45 5.24 -2.79
N THR A 157 36.37 3.92 -2.56
CA THR A 157 37.36 2.95 -3.07
C THR A 157 37.29 2.81 -4.60
N TYR A 158 36.09 2.74 -5.15
CA TYR A 158 35.83 2.60 -6.59
C TYR A 158 36.38 3.80 -7.36
N ASN A 159 36.15 5.01 -6.85
CA ASN A 159 36.68 6.23 -7.46
C ASN A 159 38.21 6.25 -7.49
N THR A 160 38.88 5.82 -6.41
CA THR A 160 40.34 5.68 -6.37
C THR A 160 40.83 4.68 -7.43
N ILE A 161 40.18 3.51 -7.55
CA ILE A 161 40.58 2.49 -8.54
C ILE A 161 40.42 3.00 -9.97
N ILE A 162 39.32 3.71 -10.26
CA ILE A 162 39.08 4.29 -11.57
C ILE A 162 40.12 5.35 -11.92
N SER A 163 40.42 6.26 -10.99
CA SER A 163 41.44 7.29 -11.19
C SER A 163 42.82 6.69 -11.40
N ASP A 164 43.21 5.71 -10.57
CA ASP A 164 44.53 5.07 -10.64
C ASP A 164 44.73 4.27 -11.95
N ARG A 165 43.65 3.72 -12.51
CA ARG A 165 43.67 2.85 -13.70
C ARG A 165 43.20 3.54 -14.98
N CYS A 166 42.84 4.83 -14.91
CA CYS A 166 42.26 5.59 -16.03
C CYS A 166 41.09 4.88 -16.74
N ILE A 167 40.20 4.25 -15.97
CA ILE A 167 39.03 3.53 -16.50
C ILE A 167 37.85 4.52 -16.65
N SER A 168 36.87 4.23 -17.50
CA SER A 168 35.64 5.03 -17.57
C SER A 168 34.74 4.81 -16.35
N ASN A 169 34.02 5.86 -15.95
CA ASN A 169 33.02 5.77 -14.88
C ASN A 169 31.84 4.89 -15.27
N ASN A 170 31.47 3.95 -14.39
CA ASN A 170 30.18 3.25 -14.49
C ASN A 170 29.16 3.95 -13.59
N TYR A 171 28.29 4.78 -14.17
CA TYR A 171 27.32 5.53 -13.39
C TYR A 171 26.20 4.68 -12.77
N ARG A 172 25.96 3.46 -13.29
CA ARG A 172 25.01 2.51 -12.66
C ARG A 172 25.49 2.06 -11.28
N PHE A 173 26.80 1.91 -11.10
CA PHE A 173 27.40 1.62 -9.79
C PHE A 173 27.09 2.72 -8.77
N TYR A 174 27.34 3.99 -9.13
CA TYR A 174 27.07 5.13 -8.24
C TYR A 174 25.59 5.21 -7.91
N ARG A 175 24.71 5.09 -8.92
CA ARG A 175 23.26 5.06 -8.74
C ARG A 175 22.84 4.04 -7.69
N ASP A 176 23.28 2.78 -7.83
CA ASP A 176 22.87 1.70 -6.93
C ASP A 176 23.39 1.91 -5.49
N CYS A 177 24.61 2.42 -5.33
CA CYS A 177 25.15 2.80 -4.03
C CYS A 177 24.39 3.98 -3.40
N ILE A 178 24.05 5.01 -4.18
CA ILE A 178 23.26 6.16 -3.73
C ILE A 178 21.87 5.70 -3.26
N THR A 179 21.20 4.82 -4.01
CA THR A 179 19.90 4.26 -3.60
C THR A 179 20.01 3.57 -2.24
N CYS A 180 21.07 2.78 -2.00
CA CYS A 180 21.30 2.15 -0.70
C CYS A 180 21.51 3.18 0.42
N ILE A 181 22.22 4.28 0.15
CA ILE A 181 22.44 5.35 1.13
C ILE A 181 21.13 6.07 1.44
N CYS A 182 20.37 6.47 0.43
CA CYS A 182 19.09 7.17 0.59
C CYS A 182 18.04 6.34 1.34
N ASN A 183 18.07 5.00 1.25
CA ASN A 183 17.19 4.11 2.02
C ASN A 183 17.40 4.16 3.54
N THR A 184 18.48 4.80 4.03
CA THR A 184 18.65 5.04 5.48
C THR A 184 17.91 6.26 5.99
N GLU A 185 17.44 7.13 5.10
CA GLU A 185 16.80 8.40 5.43
C GLU A 185 17.72 9.34 6.26
N SER A 186 19.02 9.06 6.30
CA SER A 186 20.00 9.84 7.04
C SER A 186 20.50 11.04 6.22
N VAL A 187 20.05 12.24 6.60
CA VAL A 187 20.52 13.51 6.03
C VAL A 187 22.04 13.68 6.13
N LEU A 188 22.64 13.21 7.23
CA LEU A 188 24.10 13.26 7.44
C LEU A 188 24.86 12.45 6.38
N LEU A 189 24.41 11.23 6.09
CA LEU A 189 25.04 10.39 5.06
C LEU A 189 24.83 10.93 3.65
N LEU A 190 23.67 11.53 3.37
CA LEU A 190 23.44 12.23 2.11
C LEU A 190 24.45 13.38 1.94
N HIS A 191 24.58 14.25 2.95
CA HIS A 191 25.54 15.36 2.91
C HIS A 191 26.99 14.88 2.78
N GLU A 192 27.39 13.84 3.50
CA GLU A 192 28.74 13.27 3.35
C GLU A 192 28.99 12.78 1.92
N THR A 193 27.99 12.14 1.31
CA THR A 193 28.04 11.65 -0.07
C THR A 193 28.16 12.80 -1.08
N ILE A 194 27.31 13.82 -0.96
CA ILE A 194 27.34 15.00 -1.84
C ILE A 194 28.65 15.78 -1.68
N ARG A 195 29.13 15.96 -0.45
CA ARG A 195 30.42 16.61 -0.19
C ARG A 195 31.54 15.85 -0.88
N TYR A 196 31.56 14.53 -0.76
CA TYR A 196 32.55 13.70 -1.45
C TYR A 196 32.48 13.84 -2.98
N PHE A 197 31.28 13.90 -3.56
CA PHE A 197 31.12 14.13 -5.00
C PHE A 197 31.73 15.46 -5.46
N LYS A 198 31.50 16.54 -4.69
CA LYS A 198 32.10 17.85 -4.95
C LYS A 198 33.62 17.83 -4.81
N GLU A 199 34.14 17.27 -3.72
CA GLU A 199 35.60 17.15 -3.47
C GLU A 199 36.33 16.38 -4.57
N LYS A 200 35.66 15.43 -5.22
CA LYS A 200 36.22 14.61 -6.30
C LYS A 200 35.82 15.05 -7.70
N ASN A 201 35.18 16.22 -7.83
CA ASN A 201 34.71 16.76 -9.11
C ASN A 201 33.92 15.73 -9.93
N LEU A 202 33.09 14.93 -9.25
CA LEU A 202 32.21 13.98 -9.91
C LEU A 202 31.05 14.71 -10.60
N PRO A 203 30.46 14.13 -11.66
CA PRO A 203 29.40 14.79 -12.42
C PRO A 203 28.21 15.22 -11.56
N GLU A 204 27.73 16.44 -11.80
CA GLU A 204 26.69 17.08 -11.00
C GLU A 204 25.37 16.29 -10.96
N PHE A 205 25.04 15.57 -12.04
CA PHE A 205 23.84 14.73 -12.11
C PHE A 205 23.76 13.68 -10.99
N LEU A 206 24.89 13.22 -10.43
CA LEU A 206 24.89 12.30 -9.28
C LEU A 206 24.36 12.97 -8.01
N THR A 207 24.62 14.27 -7.85
CA THR A 207 24.07 15.08 -6.76
C THR A 207 22.57 15.25 -6.94
N HIS A 208 22.11 15.54 -8.16
CA HIS A 208 20.69 15.63 -8.46
C HIS A 208 19.97 14.31 -8.22
N TYR A 209 20.53 13.19 -8.68
CA TYR A 209 19.99 11.86 -8.43
C TYR A 209 19.87 11.55 -6.94
N ALA A 210 20.90 11.87 -6.14
CA ALA A 210 20.90 11.65 -4.70
C ALA A 210 19.82 12.45 -3.98
N ASN A 211 19.69 13.75 -4.27
CA ASN A 211 18.68 14.60 -3.67
C ASN A 211 17.25 14.17 -4.05
N LEU A 212 16.99 13.94 -5.35
CA LEU A 212 15.68 13.47 -5.82
C LEU A 212 15.30 12.12 -5.17
N THR A 213 16.24 11.17 -5.12
CA THR A 213 16.01 9.87 -4.49
C THR A 213 15.74 10.03 -3.00
N PHE A 214 16.49 10.88 -2.31
CA PHE A 214 16.32 11.11 -0.88
C PHE A 214 14.96 11.72 -0.56
N TYR A 215 14.62 12.87 -1.15
CA TYR A 215 13.35 13.55 -0.87
C TYR A 215 12.14 12.72 -1.26
N HIS A 216 12.23 11.96 -2.36
CA HIS A 216 11.19 11.01 -2.73
C HIS A 216 11.04 9.89 -1.68
N LYS A 217 12.15 9.33 -1.17
CA LYS A 217 12.13 8.25 -0.17
C LYS A 217 11.61 8.71 1.19
N THR A 218 12.03 9.88 1.65
CA THR A 218 11.59 10.46 2.93
C THR A 218 10.21 11.11 2.86
N SER A 219 9.56 11.12 1.69
CA SER A 219 8.30 11.83 1.46
C SER A 219 8.35 13.32 1.86
N GLU A 220 9.52 13.97 1.76
CA GLU A 220 9.68 15.41 1.98
C GLU A 220 9.21 16.19 0.73
N ILE A 221 7.91 16.18 0.47
CA ILE A 221 7.32 16.66 -0.79
C ILE A 221 7.60 18.14 -1.06
N THR A 222 7.50 19.01 -0.05
CA THR A 222 7.80 20.43 -0.22
C THR A 222 9.23 20.65 -0.69
N LYS A 223 10.21 19.97 -0.07
CA LYS A 223 11.62 20.05 -0.50
C LYS A 223 11.85 19.43 -1.87
N LEU A 224 11.12 18.37 -2.21
CA LEU A 224 11.17 17.76 -3.54
C LEU A 224 10.71 18.76 -4.61
N LEU A 225 9.60 19.46 -4.37
CA LEU A 225 9.05 20.46 -5.29
C LEU A 225 9.98 21.67 -5.44
N GLU A 226 10.47 22.23 -4.33
CA GLU A 226 11.47 23.29 -4.34
C GLU A 226 12.72 22.85 -5.12
N TYR A 227 13.20 21.62 -4.88
CA TYR A 227 14.38 21.10 -5.58
C TYR A 227 14.16 20.95 -7.08
N LEU A 228 12.97 20.48 -7.49
CA LEU A 228 12.59 20.38 -8.89
C LEU A 228 12.57 21.78 -9.54
N GLU A 229 11.93 22.76 -8.89
CA GLU A 229 11.81 24.12 -9.40
C GLU A 229 13.17 24.82 -9.54
N PHE A 230 13.99 24.81 -8.49
CA PHE A 230 15.25 25.57 -8.48
C PHE A 230 16.37 24.93 -9.31
N TYR A 231 16.41 23.59 -9.38
CA TYR A 231 17.56 22.88 -9.97
C TYR A 231 17.23 22.10 -11.22
N ILE A 232 16.06 21.46 -11.30
CA ILE A 232 15.74 20.52 -12.38
C ILE A 232 15.02 21.24 -13.53
N TYR A 233 14.10 22.16 -13.21
CA TYR A 233 13.38 22.95 -14.20
C TYR A 233 14.18 24.14 -14.72
N HIS A 234 15.36 24.42 -14.14
CA HIS A 234 16.23 25.46 -14.64
C HIS A 234 16.83 25.10 -16.01
N GLU A 235 16.80 26.02 -16.98
CA GLU A 235 17.29 25.78 -18.36
C GLU A 235 18.76 25.33 -18.49
N LYS A 236 19.55 25.52 -17.43
CA LYS A 236 20.97 25.14 -17.39
C LYS A 236 21.15 23.64 -17.13
N PHE A 237 20.14 22.97 -16.57
CA PHE A 237 20.21 21.54 -16.33
C PHE A 237 20.07 20.77 -17.65
N LYS A 238 21.16 20.11 -18.06
CA LYS A 238 21.24 19.33 -19.29
C LYS A 238 21.67 17.90 -18.95
N ILE A 239 21.00 16.94 -19.57
CA ILE A 239 21.20 15.52 -19.33
C ILE A 239 21.72 14.86 -20.61
N THR A 240 22.81 14.09 -20.50
CA THR A 240 23.36 13.29 -21.61
C THR A 240 22.56 12.00 -21.83
N ALA A 241 22.74 11.33 -22.97
CA ALA A 241 22.02 10.08 -23.26
C ALA A 241 22.19 9.02 -22.14
N ASP A 242 23.42 8.78 -21.70
CA ASP A 242 23.72 7.80 -20.63
C ASP A 242 23.10 8.16 -19.26
N GLN A 243 22.83 9.45 -19.03
CA GLN A 243 22.22 9.93 -17.79
C GLN A 243 20.69 9.80 -17.80
N ARG A 244 20.06 9.77 -18.99
CA ARG A 244 18.60 9.60 -19.16
C ARG A 244 18.15 8.29 -18.55
N ASP A 245 18.79 7.18 -18.93
CA ASP A 245 18.49 5.83 -18.42
C ASP A 245 18.64 5.71 -16.89
N LEU A 246 19.45 6.58 -16.28
CA LEU A 246 19.68 6.57 -14.83
C LEU A 246 18.63 7.38 -14.08
N LEU A 247 18.15 8.48 -14.68
CA LEU A 247 17.21 9.41 -14.07
C LEU A 247 15.74 9.07 -14.38
N GLU A 248 15.46 8.39 -15.49
CA GLU A 248 14.11 7.94 -15.88
C GLU A 248 13.35 7.29 -14.71
N PRO A 249 13.91 6.28 -13.98
CA PRO A 249 13.13 5.59 -12.96
C PRO A 249 12.78 6.50 -11.77
N ILE A 250 13.64 7.46 -11.41
CA ILE A 250 13.35 8.36 -10.30
C ILE A 250 12.33 9.41 -10.70
N PHE A 251 12.40 9.96 -11.92
CA PHE A 251 11.39 10.90 -12.42
C PHE A 251 10.01 10.25 -12.52
N LEU A 252 9.92 9.02 -13.03
CA LEU A 252 8.65 8.28 -13.08
C LEU A 252 8.07 8.03 -11.67
N ASN A 253 8.91 7.66 -10.70
CA ASN A 253 8.47 7.49 -9.32
C ASN A 253 7.97 8.81 -8.70
N VAL A 254 8.65 9.93 -9.00
CA VAL A 254 8.22 11.26 -8.58
C VAL A 254 6.87 11.63 -9.20
N ILE A 255 6.66 11.42 -10.50
CA ILE A 255 5.35 11.65 -11.16
C ILE A 255 4.26 10.80 -10.49
N LYS A 256 4.51 9.50 -10.25
CA LYS A 256 3.56 8.62 -9.55
C LYS A 256 3.21 9.19 -8.16
N LYS A 257 4.21 9.63 -7.40
CA LYS A 257 4.02 10.20 -6.06
C LYS A 257 3.24 11.51 -6.09
N LEU A 258 3.54 12.42 -7.02
CA LEU A 258 2.83 13.69 -7.18
C LEU A 258 1.37 13.48 -7.61
N THR A 259 1.13 12.53 -8.53
CA THR A 259 -0.23 12.14 -8.95
C THR A 259 -1.05 11.59 -7.77
N LEU A 260 -0.44 10.78 -6.91
CA LEU A 260 -1.09 10.28 -5.70
C LEU A 260 -1.51 11.39 -4.72
N LEU A 261 -0.80 12.51 -4.75
CA LEU A 261 -1.00 13.70 -3.91
C LEU A 261 -1.84 14.78 -4.60
N ASN A 262 -2.45 14.48 -5.76
CA ASN A 262 -3.21 15.44 -6.56
C ASN A 262 -2.40 16.67 -7.03
N ALA A 263 -1.07 16.57 -7.09
CA ALA A 263 -0.16 17.58 -7.64
C ALA A 263 0.01 17.38 -9.16
N GLU A 264 -1.09 17.59 -9.89
CA GLU A 264 -1.20 17.28 -11.32
C GLU A 264 -0.30 18.19 -12.18
N GLU A 265 -0.28 19.50 -11.90
CA GLU A 265 0.49 20.47 -12.69
C GLU A 265 1.99 20.23 -12.59
N GLU A 266 2.49 19.92 -11.39
CA GLU A 266 3.89 19.59 -11.14
C GLU A 266 4.29 18.29 -11.85
N SER A 267 3.37 17.32 -11.88
CA SER A 267 3.55 16.07 -12.63
C SER A 267 3.67 16.33 -14.13
N ILE A 268 2.83 17.21 -14.68
CA ILE A 268 2.86 17.62 -16.09
C ILE A 268 4.15 18.36 -16.43
N ILE A 269 4.60 19.27 -15.56
CA ILE A 269 5.85 20.00 -15.77
C ILE A 269 7.01 19.00 -15.86
N LEU A 270 7.13 18.08 -14.89
CA LEU A 270 8.20 17.08 -14.91
C LEU A 270 8.14 16.21 -16.18
N LEU A 271 6.94 15.79 -16.59
CA LEU A 271 6.74 15.03 -17.83
C LEU A 271 7.21 15.80 -19.07
N LYS A 272 6.91 17.10 -19.17
CA LYS A 272 7.40 17.95 -20.27
C LYS A 272 8.92 18.05 -20.30
N TYR A 273 9.58 18.12 -19.14
CA TYR A 273 11.04 18.07 -19.06
C TYR A 273 11.60 16.70 -19.46
N MET A 274 10.97 15.60 -19.06
CA MET A 274 11.34 14.26 -19.53
C MET A 274 11.29 14.17 -21.06
N LYS A 275 10.22 14.70 -21.69
CA LYS A 275 10.10 14.78 -23.15
C LYS A 275 11.19 15.66 -23.78
N LYS A 276 11.47 16.82 -23.19
CA LYS A 276 12.57 17.73 -23.63
C LYS A 276 13.94 17.06 -23.58
N TRP A 277 14.16 16.18 -22.60
CA TRP A 277 15.39 15.39 -22.49
C TRP A 277 15.35 14.10 -23.29
N SER A 278 14.31 13.83 -24.08
CA SER A 278 14.12 12.59 -24.84
C SER A 278 14.26 11.35 -23.95
N ILE A 279 13.72 11.42 -22.74
CA ILE A 279 13.51 10.26 -21.88
C ILE A 279 12.24 9.58 -22.36
N ASN A 280 12.34 8.31 -22.74
CA ASN A 280 11.18 7.53 -23.17
C ASN A 280 10.49 6.91 -21.97
N ILE A 281 9.17 6.71 -22.06
CA ILE A 281 8.40 5.97 -21.06
C ILE A 281 8.01 4.66 -21.72
N ASN A 282 8.43 3.54 -21.12
CA ASN A 282 8.06 2.23 -21.64
C ASN A 282 6.53 1.98 -21.48
N ASP A 283 5.98 1.09 -22.29
CA ASP A 283 4.53 0.81 -22.31
C ASP A 283 3.97 0.38 -20.96
N HIS A 284 4.75 -0.34 -20.16
CA HIS A 284 4.34 -0.78 -18.83
C HIS A 284 4.18 0.41 -17.86
N ASP A 285 5.20 1.26 -17.76
CA ASP A 285 5.14 2.46 -16.92
C ASP A 285 4.09 3.46 -17.42
N LYS A 286 3.91 3.56 -18.73
CA LYS A 286 2.83 4.33 -19.36
C LYS A 286 1.46 3.82 -18.91
N SER A 287 1.21 2.51 -19.03
CA SER A 287 -0.03 1.89 -18.58
C SER A 287 -0.29 2.11 -17.08
N VAL A 288 0.74 1.97 -16.24
CA VAL A 288 0.64 2.19 -14.79
C VAL A 288 0.28 3.64 -14.48
N LEU A 289 0.90 4.61 -15.17
CA LEU A 289 0.57 6.02 -15.00
C LEU A 289 -0.84 6.36 -15.48
N LEU A 290 -1.29 5.79 -16.60
CA LEU A 290 -2.64 6.00 -17.12
C LEU A 290 -3.72 5.50 -16.15
N ASP A 291 -3.55 4.28 -15.61
CA ASP A 291 -4.44 3.72 -14.57
C ASP A 291 -4.42 4.58 -13.29
N LEU A 292 -3.24 5.07 -12.89
CA LEU A 292 -3.12 5.97 -11.77
C LEU A 292 -3.86 7.31 -12.00
N CYS A 293 -3.74 7.88 -13.20
CA CYS A 293 -4.46 9.09 -13.58
C CYS A 293 -5.97 8.88 -13.57
N GLU A 294 -6.47 7.74 -14.05
CA GLU A 294 -7.90 7.40 -13.99
C GLU A 294 -8.39 7.32 -12.55
N LYS A 295 -7.67 6.60 -11.69
CA LYS A 295 -8.00 6.46 -10.26
C LYS A 295 -7.98 7.79 -9.51
N LYS A 296 -7.10 8.71 -9.90
CA LYS A 296 -6.90 10.00 -9.23
C LYS A 296 -7.57 11.18 -9.93
N GLY A 297 -8.25 10.94 -11.04
CA GLY A 297 -8.86 12.01 -11.82
C GLY A 297 -7.84 13.04 -12.36
N SER A 298 -6.61 12.61 -12.66
CA SER A 298 -5.56 13.47 -13.22
C SER A 298 -5.60 13.47 -14.75
N PHE A 299 -6.68 14.02 -15.30
CA PHE A 299 -7.04 13.99 -16.73
C PHE A 299 -6.08 14.80 -17.62
N LYS A 300 -5.56 15.94 -17.15
CA LYS A 300 -4.57 16.74 -17.88
C LYS A 300 -3.25 15.98 -17.97
N LEU A 301 -2.80 15.35 -16.87
CA LEU A 301 -1.61 14.52 -16.88
C LEU A 301 -1.79 13.33 -17.83
N LYS A 302 -2.96 12.67 -17.79
CA LYS A 302 -3.26 11.56 -18.70
C LYS A 302 -3.13 11.98 -20.17
N LYS A 303 -3.67 13.14 -20.53
CA LYS A 303 -3.56 13.70 -21.89
C LYS A 303 -2.10 13.85 -22.29
N GLU A 304 -1.28 14.44 -21.43
CA GLU A 304 0.14 14.65 -21.71
C GLU A 304 0.88 13.31 -21.87
N ILE A 305 0.56 12.29 -21.05
CA ILE A 305 1.11 10.93 -21.17
C ILE A 305 0.72 10.26 -22.50
N VAL A 306 -0.54 10.38 -22.92
CA VAL A 306 -0.98 9.84 -24.22
C VAL A 306 -0.20 10.49 -25.36
N SER A 307 -0.06 11.81 -25.32
CA SER A 307 0.68 12.62 -26.31
C SER A 307 2.21 12.59 -26.14
N PHE A 308 2.73 11.77 -25.22
CA PHE A 308 4.15 11.74 -24.91
C PHE A 308 4.97 11.25 -26.11
N ASP A 309 4.51 10.18 -26.76
CA ASP A 309 5.21 9.50 -27.86
C ASP A 309 4.75 9.92 -29.27
N SER A 310 3.57 10.54 -29.41
CA SER A 310 3.02 10.90 -30.71
C SER A 310 3.42 12.33 -31.12
N MET A 311 3.98 12.48 -32.32
CA MET A 311 3.92 13.73 -33.10
C MET A 311 2.54 13.92 -33.74
N ASP A 312 1.76 12.84 -33.84
CA ASP A 312 0.40 12.88 -34.33
C ASP A 312 -0.58 13.28 -33.23
N ASN A 313 -1.39 14.28 -33.55
CA ASN A 313 -2.64 14.59 -32.88
C ASN A 313 -3.54 13.35 -33.00
N SER A 314 -3.45 12.41 -32.06
CA SER A 314 -4.36 11.28 -31.97
C SER A 314 -5.75 11.80 -31.59
N GLN A 315 -6.47 12.30 -32.60
CA GLN A 315 -7.82 12.84 -32.50
C GLN A 315 -8.86 11.81 -32.07
N ASN A 316 -8.50 10.52 -32.06
CA ASN A 316 -9.41 9.43 -31.72
C ASN A 316 -9.48 9.11 -30.21
N LEU A 317 -8.62 9.72 -29.37
CA LEU A 317 -8.77 9.65 -27.91
C LEU A 317 -9.52 10.86 -27.34
N ILE A 318 -9.93 11.83 -28.17
CA ILE A 318 -10.33 13.19 -27.76
C ILE A 318 -11.75 13.29 -27.17
N ILE A 319 -12.59 12.27 -27.28
CA ILE A 319 -14.03 12.49 -27.02
C ILE A 319 -14.39 12.42 -25.52
N ASP A 320 -13.74 11.62 -24.67
CA ASP A 320 -14.13 11.54 -23.23
C ASP A 320 -13.50 12.59 -22.29
N TRP A 321 -12.37 13.19 -22.66
CA TRP A 321 -11.55 14.01 -21.74
C TRP A 321 -11.98 15.48 -21.66
N LYS A 322 -12.76 15.97 -22.63
CA LYS A 322 -13.20 17.38 -22.67
C LYS A 322 -14.08 17.81 -21.49
N ILE A 323 -14.66 16.84 -20.77
CA ILE A 323 -15.50 17.09 -19.59
C ILE A 323 -14.65 17.43 -18.35
N LEU A 324 -13.36 17.07 -18.34
CA LEU A 324 -12.60 16.93 -17.10
C LEU A 324 -11.32 17.76 -17.12
N GLN A 325 -11.49 19.07 -17.17
CA GLN A 325 -10.44 19.95 -16.66
C GLN A 325 -10.55 19.96 -15.14
N SER A 326 -9.46 19.69 -14.44
CA SER A 326 -9.37 19.64 -12.95
C SER A 326 -9.71 20.97 -12.23
N SER A 327 -10.22 21.96 -12.96
CA SER A 327 -10.69 23.26 -12.46
C SER A 327 -12.19 23.49 -12.61
N ASP A 328 -12.94 22.58 -13.24
CA ASP A 328 -14.39 22.75 -13.37
C ASP A 328 -15.13 22.26 -12.13
N SER A 329 -16.14 23.03 -11.70
CA SER A 329 -17.01 22.62 -10.60
C SER A 329 -17.75 21.35 -10.98
N VAL A 330 -18.06 20.49 -9.99
CA VAL A 330 -18.89 19.28 -10.19
C VAL A 330 -20.17 19.61 -10.98
N GLU A 331 -20.74 20.79 -10.72
CA GLU A 331 -21.94 21.31 -11.36
C GLU A 331 -21.79 21.39 -12.89
N LYS A 332 -20.67 21.95 -13.39
CA LYS A 332 -20.37 22.02 -14.82
C LYS A 332 -20.17 20.64 -15.42
N ILE A 333 -19.43 19.79 -14.71
CA ILE A 333 -19.17 18.42 -15.14
C ILE A 333 -20.49 17.65 -15.33
N MET A 334 -21.43 17.78 -14.38
CA MET A 334 -22.73 17.13 -14.48
C MET A 334 -23.58 17.66 -15.65
N ILE A 335 -23.56 18.97 -15.89
CA ILE A 335 -24.25 19.57 -17.06
C ILE A 335 -23.68 19.00 -18.36
N ASP A 336 -22.37 18.89 -18.47
CA ASP A 336 -21.71 18.34 -19.65
C ASP A 336 -22.02 16.85 -19.86
N LEU A 337 -22.04 16.05 -18.79
CA LEU A 337 -22.47 14.65 -18.85
C LEU A 337 -23.93 14.52 -19.31
N ASN A 338 -24.79 15.44 -18.85
CA ASN A 338 -26.20 15.50 -19.24
C ASN A 338 -26.38 15.86 -20.72
N ASN A 339 -25.65 16.86 -21.22
CA ASN A 339 -25.67 17.27 -22.62
C ASN A 339 -25.23 16.14 -23.57
N ARG A 340 -24.44 15.19 -23.07
CA ARG A 340 -23.96 14.02 -23.81
C ARG A 340 -24.83 12.78 -23.65
N ASN A 341 -25.94 12.87 -22.91
CA ASN A 341 -26.83 11.75 -22.61
C ASN A 341 -26.13 10.54 -21.99
N ILE A 342 -25.14 10.79 -21.13
CA ILE A 342 -24.47 9.72 -20.37
C ILE A 342 -25.48 9.08 -19.40
N ASN A 343 -25.49 7.75 -19.36
CA ASN A 343 -26.28 6.97 -18.41
C ASN A 343 -25.38 6.20 -17.44
N PRO A 344 -25.13 6.73 -16.22
CA PRO A 344 -24.31 6.08 -15.21
C PRO A 344 -24.75 4.68 -14.79
N PHE A 345 -26.02 4.29 -15.00
CA PHE A 345 -26.41 2.90 -14.72
C PHE A 345 -25.65 1.87 -15.57
N ASN A 346 -25.04 2.28 -16.68
CA ASN A 346 -24.23 1.42 -17.53
C ASN A 346 -22.71 1.52 -17.27
N SER A 347 -22.22 2.62 -16.69
CA SER A 347 -20.78 2.90 -16.57
C SER A 347 -20.38 3.82 -15.39
N ALA A 348 -21.08 3.77 -14.26
CA ALA A 348 -20.80 4.65 -13.11
C ALA A 348 -19.35 4.58 -12.59
N GLY A 349 -18.71 3.40 -12.69
CA GLY A 349 -17.32 3.20 -12.27
C GLY A 349 -16.31 4.14 -12.96
N GLU A 350 -16.59 4.59 -14.18
CA GLU A 350 -15.72 5.53 -14.92
C GLU A 350 -15.73 6.95 -14.31
N TYR A 351 -16.72 7.24 -13.47
CA TYR A 351 -16.94 8.56 -12.90
C TYR A 351 -16.62 8.64 -11.40
N THR A 352 -15.93 7.64 -10.83
CA THR A 352 -15.52 7.64 -9.41
C THR A 352 -14.66 8.84 -9.03
N PHE A 353 -13.96 9.44 -9.99
CA PHE A 353 -13.14 10.63 -9.75
C PHE A 353 -13.99 11.85 -9.35
N LEU A 354 -15.30 11.89 -9.63
CA LEU A 354 -16.18 13.03 -9.29
C LEU A 354 -16.15 13.36 -7.80
N GLN A 355 -15.92 12.36 -6.94
CA GLN A 355 -15.75 12.56 -5.51
C GLN A 355 -14.55 13.48 -5.17
N LEU A 356 -13.57 13.61 -6.05
CA LEU A 356 -12.38 14.45 -5.87
C LEU A 356 -12.61 15.90 -6.34
N CYS A 357 -13.72 16.17 -7.04
CA CYS A 357 -14.03 17.48 -7.59
C CYS A 357 -14.83 18.36 -6.60
N PHE A 358 -15.23 17.84 -5.44
CA PHE A 358 -15.88 18.61 -4.39
C PHE A 358 -14.83 19.42 -3.60
N ASN A 359 -15.17 20.66 -3.22
CA ASN A 359 -14.24 21.60 -2.59
C ASN A 359 -13.97 21.30 -1.10
N ASP A 360 -12.69 21.18 -0.72
CA ASP A 360 -12.17 20.86 0.64
C ASP A 360 -12.30 21.95 1.71
N ARG A 361 -13.24 22.89 1.60
CA ARG A 361 -13.40 23.92 2.64
C ARG A 361 -14.27 23.41 3.77
N ASP A 362 -13.95 23.79 5.01
CA ASP A 362 -14.71 23.51 6.24
C ASP A 362 -16.17 23.99 6.12
N GLN A 363 -17.01 23.16 5.50
CA GLN A 363 -18.38 23.47 5.16
C GLN A 363 -19.32 22.88 6.20
N ASN A 364 -20.13 23.75 6.81
CA ASN A 364 -21.17 23.35 7.75
C ASN A 364 -22.35 22.67 7.04
N ILE A 365 -23.28 22.14 7.83
CA ILE A 365 -24.47 21.44 7.32
C ILE A 365 -25.33 22.38 6.45
N GLU A 366 -25.46 23.65 6.86
CA GLU A 366 -26.23 24.64 6.11
C GLU A 366 -25.67 24.87 4.70
N PHE A 367 -24.34 24.91 4.57
CA PHE A 367 -23.68 24.98 3.27
C PHE A 367 -24.09 23.79 2.40
N TRP A 368 -23.97 22.57 2.92
CA TRP A 368 -24.28 21.36 2.16
C TRP A 368 -25.75 21.30 1.74
N ASN A 369 -26.68 21.69 2.62
CA ASN A 369 -28.10 21.76 2.28
C ASN A 369 -28.36 22.76 1.15
N GLN A 370 -27.75 23.96 1.21
CA GLN A 370 -27.86 24.93 0.11
C GLN A 370 -27.21 24.42 -1.18
N TYR A 371 -26.05 23.77 -1.07
CA TYR A 371 -25.30 23.23 -2.19
C TYR A 371 -26.09 22.14 -2.92
N ILE A 372 -26.69 21.22 -2.16
CA ILE A 372 -27.57 20.16 -2.66
C ILE A 372 -28.78 20.74 -3.38
N THR A 373 -29.48 21.72 -2.78
CA THR A 373 -30.67 22.33 -3.38
C THR A 373 -30.37 23.01 -4.70
N ARG A 374 -29.21 23.69 -4.80
CA ARG A 374 -28.76 24.33 -6.04
C ARG A 374 -28.39 23.33 -7.14
N ASN A 375 -27.98 22.12 -6.80
CA ASN A 375 -27.39 21.18 -7.77
C ASN A 375 -28.25 19.95 -8.10
N ILE A 376 -28.93 19.37 -7.11
CA ILE A 376 -29.78 18.18 -7.31
C ILE A 376 -31.18 18.57 -7.78
N VAL A 377 -31.74 19.65 -7.21
CA VAL A 377 -33.15 20.01 -7.38
C VAL A 377 -33.36 21.04 -8.48
N ALA A 378 -32.45 22.01 -8.61
CA ALA A 378 -32.56 23.05 -9.63
C ALA A 378 -32.10 22.64 -11.05
N SER A 379 -31.47 21.46 -11.20
CA SER A 379 -30.80 21.10 -12.44
C SER A 379 -31.66 20.26 -13.40
N THR A 380 -31.52 20.54 -14.70
CA THR A 380 -32.08 19.80 -15.84
C THR A 380 -31.49 18.39 -16.02
N LEU A 381 -30.81 17.86 -15.00
CA LEU A 381 -30.12 16.57 -15.04
C LEU A 381 -31.11 15.42 -15.11
N SER A 382 -30.77 14.40 -15.89
CA SER A 382 -31.47 13.11 -15.91
C SER A 382 -31.39 12.41 -14.54
N THR A 383 -32.38 11.57 -14.22
CA THR A 383 -32.40 10.79 -12.96
C THR A 383 -31.10 9.98 -12.74
N PRO A 384 -30.57 9.25 -13.73
CA PRO A 384 -29.30 8.52 -13.56
C PRO A 384 -28.13 9.42 -13.13
N LEU A 385 -28.05 10.64 -13.65
CA LEU A 385 -27.01 11.60 -13.28
C LEU A 385 -27.24 12.18 -11.89
N LYS A 386 -28.48 12.44 -11.48
CA LYS A 386 -28.79 12.85 -10.10
C LYS A 386 -28.38 11.79 -9.09
N VAL A 387 -28.56 10.51 -9.42
CA VAL A 387 -28.11 9.37 -8.61
C VAL A 387 -26.58 9.31 -8.53
N LEU A 388 -25.87 9.46 -9.66
CA LEU A 388 -24.40 9.52 -9.68
C LEU A 388 -23.85 10.70 -8.85
N TYR A 389 -24.47 11.87 -8.96
CA TYR A 389 -24.10 13.05 -8.16
C TYR A 389 -24.23 12.77 -6.66
N LEU A 390 -25.39 12.26 -6.24
CA LEU A 390 -25.65 11.94 -4.84
C LEU A 390 -24.64 10.93 -4.30
N GLN A 391 -24.38 9.87 -5.07
CA GLN A 391 -23.41 8.83 -4.73
C GLN A 391 -21.99 9.39 -4.57
N SER A 392 -21.57 10.27 -5.50
CA SER A 392 -20.25 10.90 -5.47
C SER A 392 -20.11 11.87 -4.29
N LEU A 393 -21.16 12.65 -4.01
CA LEU A 393 -21.23 13.56 -2.86
C LEU A 393 -21.13 12.78 -1.55
N LEU A 394 -21.94 11.73 -1.36
CA LEU A 394 -21.90 10.92 -0.14
C LEU A 394 -20.51 10.29 0.06
N SER A 395 -19.89 9.79 -1.02
CA SER A 395 -18.53 9.23 -0.98
C SER A 395 -17.49 10.28 -0.56
N TYR A 396 -17.63 11.51 -1.06
CA TYR A 396 -16.81 12.65 -0.67
C TYR A 396 -17.00 13.00 0.82
N LEU A 397 -18.25 13.16 1.30
CA LEU A 397 -18.54 13.52 2.69
C LEU A 397 -17.97 12.50 3.69
N VAL A 398 -17.98 11.21 3.36
CA VAL A 398 -17.29 10.19 4.18
C VAL A 398 -15.78 10.37 4.14
N SER A 399 -15.22 10.62 2.96
CA SER A 399 -13.78 10.71 2.77
C SER A 399 -13.17 11.95 3.42
N SER A 400 -13.90 13.08 3.42
CA SER A 400 -13.50 14.33 4.08
C SER A 400 -13.56 14.28 5.61
N GLY A 401 -14.11 13.21 6.19
CA GLY A 401 -14.14 13.01 7.64
C GLY A 401 -15.38 13.58 8.34
N MET A 402 -16.43 13.93 7.59
CA MET A 402 -17.68 14.45 8.16
C MET A 402 -18.29 13.47 9.18
N LYS A 403 -18.89 13.99 10.25
CA LYS A 403 -19.48 13.15 11.30
C LYS A 403 -20.75 12.48 10.79
N PHE A 404 -20.99 11.24 11.20
CA PHE A 404 -22.17 10.46 10.84
C PHE A 404 -23.50 11.21 11.08
N GLN A 405 -23.63 11.90 12.22
CA GLN A 405 -24.83 12.69 12.54
C GLN A 405 -25.10 13.81 11.51
N ASP A 406 -24.05 14.38 10.93
CA ASP A 406 -24.15 15.52 10.02
C ASP A 406 -24.56 14.99 8.63
N VAL A 407 -23.98 13.86 8.21
CA VAL A 407 -24.41 13.12 7.01
C VAL A 407 -25.87 12.66 7.14
N LEU A 408 -26.30 12.14 8.30
CA LEU A 408 -27.71 11.80 8.54
C LEU A 408 -28.62 13.02 8.47
N SER A 409 -28.16 14.20 8.91
CA SER A 409 -28.93 15.44 8.79
C SER A 409 -29.11 15.83 7.32
N ILE A 410 -28.06 15.67 6.50
CA ILE A 410 -28.11 15.87 5.05
C ILE A 410 -29.06 14.87 4.37
N LEU A 411 -29.00 13.59 4.75
CA LEU A 411 -29.90 12.56 4.23
C LEU A 411 -31.36 12.81 4.63
N ASN A 412 -31.62 13.26 5.85
CA ASN A 412 -32.94 13.68 6.28
C ASN A 412 -33.44 14.90 5.51
N TYR A 413 -32.58 15.88 5.24
CA TYR A 413 -32.91 17.03 4.39
C TYR A 413 -33.30 16.59 2.97
N LEU A 414 -32.50 15.72 2.35
CA LEU A 414 -32.81 15.10 1.05
C LEU A 414 -34.14 14.34 1.06
N SER A 415 -34.42 13.67 2.17
CA SER A 415 -35.58 12.81 2.33
C SER A 415 -36.88 13.57 2.58
N VAL A 416 -36.86 14.48 3.55
CA VAL A 416 -38.04 15.19 4.06
C VAL A 416 -38.30 16.44 3.24
N ASP A 417 -37.29 17.30 3.12
CA ASP A 417 -37.46 18.63 2.52
C ASP A 417 -37.44 18.55 1.00
N LEU A 418 -36.56 17.71 0.44
CA LEU A 418 -36.41 17.57 -1.02
C LEU A 418 -37.17 16.37 -1.61
N ARG A 419 -37.81 15.54 -0.79
CA ARG A 419 -38.59 14.35 -1.20
C ARG A 419 -37.86 13.46 -2.23
N SER A 420 -36.53 13.38 -2.15
CA SER A 420 -35.66 12.77 -3.15
C SER A 420 -35.15 11.38 -2.73
N ASN A 421 -35.93 10.67 -1.93
CA ASN A 421 -35.62 9.33 -1.39
C ASN A 421 -35.29 8.30 -2.48
N GLU A 422 -35.98 8.37 -3.63
CA GLU A 422 -35.75 7.46 -4.75
C GLU A 422 -34.30 7.53 -5.27
N LEU A 423 -33.69 8.72 -5.27
CA LEU A 423 -32.31 8.89 -5.71
C LEU A 423 -31.33 8.10 -4.83
N PHE A 424 -31.60 8.02 -3.53
CA PHE A 424 -30.78 7.25 -2.59
C PHE A 424 -30.89 5.75 -2.88
N LEU A 425 -32.11 5.26 -3.07
CA LEU A 425 -32.38 3.85 -3.36
C LEU A 425 -31.74 3.41 -4.67
N LEU A 426 -31.86 4.23 -5.73
CA LEU A 426 -31.31 3.94 -7.05
C LEU A 426 -29.77 3.89 -7.10
N THR A 427 -29.06 4.28 -6.03
CA THR A 427 -27.60 4.17 -6.00
C THR A 427 -27.10 2.72 -6.06
N THR A 428 -27.95 1.75 -5.73
CA THR A 428 -27.64 0.31 -5.88
C THR A 428 -27.56 -0.12 -7.35
N ASN A 429 -28.18 0.63 -8.26
CA ASN A 429 -28.21 0.32 -9.70
C ASN A 429 -27.01 0.89 -10.48
N LEU A 430 -26.06 1.56 -9.81
CA LEU A 430 -24.88 2.14 -10.45
C LEU A 430 -23.82 1.07 -10.72
N LYS A 431 -23.66 0.67 -11.99
CA LYS A 431 -22.68 -0.34 -12.41
C LYS A 431 -21.23 0.13 -12.24
N GLY A 432 -20.40 -0.70 -11.61
CA GLY A 432 -19.01 -0.40 -11.27
C GLY A 432 -18.83 0.35 -9.94
N MET A 433 -19.93 0.59 -9.20
CA MET A 433 -19.94 1.22 -7.88
C MET A 433 -20.61 0.33 -6.81
N GLU A 434 -20.68 -0.98 -7.04
CA GLU A 434 -21.39 -1.95 -6.19
C GLU A 434 -20.82 -1.99 -4.76
N LYS A 435 -19.50 -1.75 -4.61
CA LYS A 435 -18.81 -1.69 -3.31
C LYS A 435 -18.90 -0.33 -2.62
N SER A 436 -19.50 0.68 -3.25
CA SER A 436 -19.55 2.04 -2.72
C SER A 436 -20.96 2.59 -2.57
N THR A 437 -22.03 1.84 -2.82
CA THR A 437 -23.43 2.30 -2.71
C THR A 437 -23.74 3.09 -1.43
N SER A 438 -24.84 3.85 -1.44
CA SER A 438 -25.21 4.69 -0.29
C SER A 438 -25.35 3.91 1.03
N PHE A 439 -25.80 2.65 0.99
CA PHE A 439 -25.82 1.79 2.18
C PHE A 439 -24.42 1.40 2.66
N ASN A 440 -23.48 1.08 1.75
CA ASN A 440 -22.09 0.82 2.10
C ASN A 440 -21.45 2.05 2.77
N ILE A 441 -21.79 3.24 2.28
CA ILE A 441 -21.36 4.52 2.88
C ILE A 441 -21.84 4.67 4.31
N LEU A 442 -23.10 4.32 4.61
CA LEU A 442 -23.62 4.35 5.98
C LEU A 442 -22.84 3.41 6.91
N PHE A 443 -22.58 2.16 6.48
CA PHE A 443 -21.74 1.24 7.27
C PHE A 443 -20.32 1.78 7.50
N LYS A 444 -19.69 2.38 6.48
CA LYS A 444 -18.35 2.96 6.59
C LYS A 444 -18.29 4.18 7.53
N LEU A 445 -19.37 4.95 7.65
CA LEU A 445 -19.45 6.02 8.64
C LEU A 445 -19.65 5.50 10.06
N LEU A 446 -20.46 4.44 10.21
CA LEU A 446 -20.69 3.77 11.50
C LEU A 446 -19.40 3.13 12.03
N GLU A 447 -18.57 2.54 11.16
CA GLU A 447 -17.25 1.98 11.49
C GLU A 447 -16.38 2.92 12.35
N ARG A 448 -16.48 4.24 12.12
CA ARG A 448 -15.69 5.24 12.84
C ARG A 448 -16.28 5.62 14.20
N ARG A 449 -17.37 4.97 14.63
CA ARG A 449 -18.15 5.31 15.82
C ARG A 449 -18.30 4.10 16.74
N PRO A 450 -17.41 3.96 17.74
CA PRO A 450 -17.50 2.97 18.81
C PRO A 450 -18.86 2.84 19.50
N SER A 451 -19.57 3.97 19.62
CA SER A 451 -20.89 4.01 20.26
C SER A 451 -22.00 3.46 19.41
N ALA A 452 -21.87 3.38 18.08
CA ALA A 452 -23.02 3.28 17.16
C ALA A 452 -23.57 1.84 16.99
N LYS A 453 -23.61 1.05 18.07
CA LYS A 453 -23.95 -0.38 18.04
C LYS A 453 -25.44 -0.61 17.75
N LEU A 454 -26.31 0.11 18.46
CA LEU A 454 -27.76 0.07 18.25
C LEU A 454 -28.09 0.59 16.84
N THR A 455 -27.48 1.72 16.47
CA THR A 455 -27.66 2.31 15.14
C THR A 455 -27.25 1.34 14.03
N SER A 456 -26.15 0.62 14.24
CA SER A 456 -25.64 -0.41 13.31
C SER A 456 -26.59 -1.59 13.16
N GLN A 457 -27.16 -2.06 14.27
CA GLN A 457 -28.17 -3.12 14.25
C GLN A 457 -29.45 -2.66 13.55
N THR A 458 -29.90 -1.42 13.77
CA THR A 458 -31.07 -0.86 13.09
C THR A 458 -30.88 -0.82 11.58
N LEU A 459 -29.70 -0.39 11.11
CA LEU A 459 -29.37 -0.42 9.68
C LEU A 459 -29.35 -1.85 9.12
N LEU A 460 -28.70 -2.77 9.83
CA LEU A 460 -28.63 -4.17 9.45
C LEU A 460 -30.02 -4.81 9.37
N GLY A 461 -30.85 -4.65 10.40
CA GLY A 461 -32.19 -5.21 10.46
C GLY A 461 -33.14 -4.63 9.40
N PHE A 462 -32.97 -3.36 9.05
CA PHE A 462 -33.67 -2.76 7.91
C PHE A 462 -33.29 -3.46 6.60
N LEU A 463 -31.99 -3.65 6.34
CA LEU A 463 -31.51 -4.30 5.12
C LEU A 463 -31.86 -5.78 5.06
N GLU A 464 -31.75 -6.51 6.18
CA GLU A 464 -32.21 -7.91 6.27
C GLU A 464 -33.68 -8.04 5.90
N LYS A 465 -34.52 -7.12 6.40
CA LYS A 465 -35.97 -7.13 6.14
C LYS A 465 -36.31 -6.83 4.68
N TYR A 466 -35.57 -5.95 4.02
CA TYR A 466 -35.91 -5.41 2.69
C TYR A 466 -34.90 -5.73 1.58
N HIS A 467 -33.96 -6.65 1.78
CA HIS A 467 -32.87 -6.92 0.81
C HIS A 467 -33.38 -7.28 -0.60
N ASN A 468 -34.45 -8.07 -0.69
CA ASN A 468 -35.06 -8.47 -1.97
C ASN A 468 -35.69 -7.28 -2.71
N GLU A 469 -36.35 -6.39 -1.98
CA GLU A 469 -37.01 -5.20 -2.55
C GLU A 469 -35.99 -4.13 -2.97
N LEU A 470 -34.88 -4.05 -2.25
CA LEU A 470 -33.83 -3.06 -2.49
C LEU A 470 -32.81 -3.47 -3.57
N ASN A 471 -32.88 -4.72 -4.04
CA ASN A 471 -31.86 -5.33 -4.88
C ASN A 471 -30.43 -5.07 -4.34
N TYR A 472 -30.28 -5.22 -3.02
CA TYR A 472 -29.04 -4.94 -2.31
C TYR A 472 -28.59 -6.16 -1.52
N THR A 473 -27.35 -6.57 -1.75
CA THR A 473 -26.71 -7.68 -1.03
C THR A 473 -25.72 -7.12 -0.01
N ILE A 474 -25.88 -7.55 1.24
CA ILE A 474 -24.96 -7.16 2.33
C ILE A 474 -23.64 -7.89 2.11
N SER A 475 -22.55 -7.15 1.89
CA SER A 475 -21.24 -7.71 1.57
C SER A 475 -20.39 -8.00 2.81
N CYS A 476 -19.31 -8.78 2.65
CA CYS A 476 -18.29 -8.99 3.69
C CYS A 476 -17.73 -7.67 4.23
N SER A 477 -17.56 -6.67 3.36
CA SER A 477 -17.06 -5.35 3.75
C SER A 477 -18.00 -4.62 4.72
N ASN A 478 -19.32 -4.83 4.60
CA ASN A 478 -20.31 -4.26 5.50
C ASN A 478 -20.20 -4.89 6.89
N TYR A 479 -20.06 -6.22 6.96
CA TYR A 479 -19.84 -6.92 8.22
C TYR A 479 -18.51 -6.55 8.88
N ILE A 480 -17.45 -6.34 8.11
CA ILE A 480 -16.18 -5.84 8.65
C ILE A 480 -16.36 -4.45 9.27
N SER A 481 -17.08 -3.54 8.61
CA SER A 481 -17.41 -2.23 9.18
C SER A 481 -18.21 -2.37 10.48
N LEU A 482 -19.17 -3.31 10.55
CA LEU A 482 -19.90 -3.64 11.78
C LEU A 482 -18.98 -4.15 12.89
N PHE A 483 -18.10 -5.10 12.62
CA PHE A 483 -17.14 -5.61 13.62
C PHE A 483 -16.23 -4.51 14.16
N LYS A 484 -15.79 -3.59 13.31
CA LYS A 484 -14.97 -2.44 13.72
C LYS A 484 -15.69 -1.49 14.67
N THR A 485 -17.02 -1.34 14.58
CA THR A 485 -17.78 -0.55 15.56
C THR A 485 -17.67 -1.09 16.97
N ALA A 486 -17.46 -2.41 17.13
CA ALA A 486 -17.35 -3.09 18.42
C ALA A 486 -15.89 -3.25 18.90
N LEU A 487 -14.91 -3.04 18.01
CA LEU A 487 -13.50 -3.33 18.26
C LEU A 487 -12.86 -2.39 19.29
N SER A 488 -13.17 -1.10 19.24
CA SER A 488 -12.51 -0.08 20.08
C SER A 488 -12.74 -0.25 21.59
N ASN A 489 -13.77 -1.01 21.99
CA ASN A 489 -14.14 -1.23 23.38
C ASN A 489 -13.93 -2.69 23.82
N ASN A 490 -13.23 -3.51 23.02
CA ASN A 490 -13.11 -4.96 23.21
C ASN A 490 -14.47 -5.66 23.44
N ASP A 491 -15.53 -5.19 22.77
CA ASP A 491 -16.88 -5.73 22.91
C ASP A 491 -17.04 -6.98 22.04
N THR A 492 -16.45 -8.06 22.53
CA THR A 492 -16.48 -9.39 21.89
C THR A 492 -17.91 -9.92 21.73
N GLU A 493 -18.82 -9.60 22.63
CA GLU A 493 -20.23 -10.03 22.56
C GLU A 493 -20.94 -9.43 21.33
N THR A 494 -20.75 -8.12 21.08
CA THR A 494 -21.30 -7.46 19.89
C THR A 494 -20.67 -7.99 18.60
N ILE A 495 -19.37 -8.30 18.62
CA ILE A 495 -18.69 -8.94 17.47
C ILE A 495 -19.32 -10.31 17.19
N TYR A 496 -19.56 -11.11 18.22
CA TYR A 496 -20.19 -12.42 18.06
C TYR A 496 -21.63 -12.32 17.58
N TYR A 497 -22.38 -11.32 18.03
CA TYR A 497 -23.73 -11.06 17.55
C TYR A 497 -23.75 -10.77 16.04
N PHE A 498 -22.93 -9.83 15.56
CA PHE A 498 -22.89 -9.52 14.12
C PHE A 498 -22.35 -10.69 13.29
N LEU A 499 -21.46 -11.50 13.86
CA LEU A 499 -20.91 -12.66 13.19
C LEU A 499 -21.91 -13.82 13.13
N LEU A 500 -22.73 -13.99 14.16
CA LEU A 500 -23.88 -14.88 14.11
C LEU A 500 -24.85 -14.44 13.01
N LYS A 501 -25.16 -13.14 12.92
CA LYS A 501 -25.99 -12.60 11.84
C LYS A 501 -25.41 -12.89 10.45
N TYR A 502 -24.10 -12.72 10.29
CA TYR A 502 -23.40 -13.10 9.06
C TYR A 502 -23.58 -14.59 8.74
N LEU A 503 -23.34 -15.48 9.71
CA LEU A 503 -23.46 -16.92 9.51
C LEU A 503 -24.90 -17.38 9.21
N ILE A 504 -25.91 -16.71 9.76
CA ILE A 504 -27.32 -16.99 9.45
C ILE A 504 -27.61 -16.67 7.98
N LEU A 505 -27.06 -15.59 7.43
CA LEU A 505 -27.31 -15.17 6.05
C LEU A 505 -26.43 -15.89 5.03
N GLU A 506 -25.13 -16.00 5.29
CA GLU A 506 -24.12 -16.44 4.32
C GLU A 506 -23.52 -17.82 4.63
N GLY A 507 -23.95 -18.49 5.70
CA GLY A 507 -23.34 -19.75 6.16
C GLY A 507 -23.28 -20.85 5.10
N ASP A 508 -24.19 -20.81 4.12
CA ASP A 508 -24.34 -21.82 3.07
C ASP A 508 -23.29 -21.66 1.97
N THR A 509 -22.79 -20.44 1.76
CA THR A 509 -21.79 -20.13 0.74
C THR A 509 -20.36 -20.42 1.24
N LEU A 510 -20.19 -20.76 2.52
CA LEU A 510 -18.90 -20.99 3.15
C LEU A 510 -18.39 -22.44 3.04
N TYR A 511 -19.16 -23.35 2.46
CA TYR A 511 -18.76 -24.75 2.27
C TYR A 511 -17.82 -24.90 1.07
N LEU A 512 -16.66 -25.52 1.30
CA LEU A 512 -15.71 -25.87 0.24
C LEU A 512 -16.07 -27.19 -0.45
N ASN A 513 -16.76 -28.09 0.28
CA ASN A 513 -17.12 -29.42 -0.18
C ASN A 513 -18.26 -30.00 0.70
N ASP A 514 -19.40 -30.36 0.10
CA ASP A 514 -20.55 -30.96 0.82
C ASP A 514 -20.19 -32.30 1.51
N ALA A 515 -19.20 -33.02 0.98
CA ALA A 515 -18.79 -34.34 1.46
C ALA A 515 -17.86 -34.28 2.68
N GLU A 516 -17.02 -33.25 2.79
CA GLU A 516 -15.96 -33.16 3.81
C GLU A 516 -16.34 -32.27 5.00
N LYS A 517 -17.49 -31.58 4.93
CA LYS A 517 -17.94 -30.58 5.92
C LYS A 517 -16.86 -29.56 6.28
N SER A 518 -15.91 -29.31 5.36
CA SER A 518 -14.90 -28.28 5.52
C SER A 518 -15.51 -26.95 5.08
N TRP A 519 -15.62 -26.02 6.01
CA TRP A 519 -16.05 -24.66 5.76
C TRP A 519 -14.88 -23.69 5.95
N LYS A 520 -14.93 -22.53 5.32
CA LYS A 520 -13.92 -21.48 5.50
C LYS A 520 -14.57 -20.11 5.47
N LEU A 521 -14.21 -19.26 6.43
CA LEU A 521 -14.57 -17.83 6.37
C LEU A 521 -13.95 -17.18 5.13
N PRO A 522 -14.57 -16.13 4.58
CA PRO A 522 -13.93 -15.31 3.56
C PRO A 522 -12.60 -14.75 4.08
N ASP A 523 -11.58 -14.74 3.21
CA ASP A 523 -10.23 -14.29 3.58
C ASP A 523 -10.23 -12.90 4.21
N GLU A 524 -11.14 -12.01 3.80
CA GLU A 524 -11.27 -10.65 4.33
C GLU A 524 -11.66 -10.64 5.82
N ILE A 525 -12.63 -11.48 6.23
CA ILE A 525 -13.10 -11.60 7.62
C ILE A 525 -12.06 -12.34 8.45
N GLU A 526 -11.47 -13.41 7.90
CA GLU A 526 -10.42 -14.17 8.58
C GLU A 526 -9.17 -13.30 8.85
N MET A 527 -8.72 -12.52 7.85
CA MET A 527 -7.64 -11.56 8.02
C MET A 527 -7.98 -10.49 9.05
N PHE A 528 -9.22 -9.99 9.07
CA PHE A 528 -9.68 -9.03 10.07
C PHE A 528 -9.54 -9.60 11.49
N PHE A 529 -10.01 -10.83 11.75
CA PHE A 529 -9.89 -11.44 13.07
C PHE A 529 -8.45 -11.73 13.48
N ARG A 530 -7.61 -12.21 12.56
CA ARG A 530 -6.18 -12.44 12.82
C ARG A 530 -5.43 -11.15 13.15
N SER A 531 -5.75 -10.06 12.46
CA SER A 531 -5.04 -8.78 12.61
C SER A 531 -5.41 -8.01 13.89
N ASN A 532 -6.57 -8.32 14.49
CA ASN A 532 -7.10 -7.61 15.64
C ASN A 532 -7.12 -8.46 16.93
N GLU A 533 -6.32 -9.54 16.96
CA GLU A 533 -6.13 -10.42 18.13
C GLU A 533 -7.45 -10.89 18.77
N ILE A 534 -8.51 -11.07 17.96
CA ILE A 534 -9.80 -11.52 18.49
C ILE A 534 -9.62 -12.92 19.11
N PRO A 535 -10.09 -13.16 20.35
CA PRO A 535 -9.70 -14.35 21.13
C PRO A 535 -9.94 -15.66 20.36
N LYS A 536 -9.04 -16.64 20.52
CA LYS A 536 -9.19 -17.98 19.90
C LYS A 536 -10.50 -18.67 20.31
N GLU A 537 -11.07 -18.26 21.44
CA GLU A 537 -12.39 -18.65 21.94
C GLU A 537 -13.51 -18.23 20.97
N ALA A 538 -13.40 -17.08 20.29
CA ALA A 538 -14.32 -16.63 19.25
C ALA A 538 -14.42 -17.63 18.10
N ILE A 539 -13.26 -18.08 17.63
CA ILE A 539 -13.17 -19.02 16.50
C ILE A 539 -13.70 -20.40 16.90
N LYS A 540 -13.35 -20.88 18.10
CA LYS A 540 -13.94 -22.12 18.65
C LYS A 540 -15.44 -22.02 18.90
N PHE A 541 -15.93 -20.81 19.17
CA PHE A 541 -17.34 -20.53 19.34
C PHE A 541 -18.08 -20.54 17.99
N LEU A 542 -17.44 -20.04 16.93
CA LEU A 542 -17.92 -20.19 15.55
C LEU A 542 -18.02 -21.65 15.13
N ASP A 543 -17.03 -22.47 15.48
CA ASP A 543 -17.08 -23.91 15.22
C ASP A 543 -18.28 -24.58 15.91
N LYS A 544 -18.68 -24.11 17.11
CA LYS A 544 -19.84 -24.62 17.86
C LYS A 544 -21.18 -24.15 17.30
N ILE A 545 -21.31 -22.87 16.94
CA ILE A 545 -22.51 -22.35 16.25
C ILE A 545 -22.67 -23.06 14.90
N HIS A 546 -21.56 -23.28 14.19
CA HIS A 546 -21.51 -24.01 12.94
C HIS A 546 -21.97 -25.48 13.09
N LEU A 547 -21.46 -26.19 14.10
CA LEU A 547 -21.92 -27.55 14.44
C LEU A 547 -23.41 -27.59 14.76
N TYR A 548 -23.91 -26.58 15.49
CA TYR A 548 -25.32 -26.46 15.81
C TYR A 548 -26.17 -26.20 14.56
N ALA A 549 -25.82 -25.19 13.75
CA ALA A 549 -26.50 -24.87 12.50
C ALA A 549 -26.62 -26.07 11.55
N ASN A 550 -25.58 -26.91 11.48
CA ASN A 550 -25.59 -28.14 10.69
C ASN A 550 -26.51 -29.24 11.23
N ASN A 551 -26.66 -29.33 12.54
CA ASN A 551 -27.54 -30.32 13.16
C ASN A 551 -29.01 -29.88 13.08
N SER A 552 -29.31 -28.60 13.30
CA SER A 552 -30.68 -28.06 13.26
C SER A 552 -31.26 -27.93 11.85
N LYS A 553 -30.42 -27.84 10.80
CA LYS A 553 -30.86 -27.86 9.40
C LYS A 553 -31.49 -29.19 8.96
N LYS A 554 -31.24 -30.29 9.67
CA LYS A 554 -31.97 -31.54 9.43
C LYS A 554 -33.43 -31.49 9.92
N GLU A 555 -33.79 -30.48 10.72
CA GLU A 555 -35.07 -30.42 11.43
C GLU A 555 -35.88 -29.12 11.16
N ASN A 556 -35.48 -28.25 10.23
CA ASN A 556 -36.13 -26.95 9.96
C ASN A 556 -36.20 -25.97 11.17
N GLU A 557 -35.37 -26.16 12.21
CA GLU A 557 -35.45 -25.41 13.47
C GLU A 557 -34.41 -24.30 13.67
N PHE A 558 -33.60 -24.00 12.64
CA PHE A 558 -32.56 -22.97 12.76
C PHE A 558 -33.14 -21.55 12.71
N SER A 559 -33.68 -21.08 13.83
CA SER A 559 -34.14 -19.71 14.03
C SER A 559 -33.15 -18.92 14.90
N GLU A 560 -33.07 -17.60 14.67
CA GLU A 560 -32.30 -16.68 15.52
C GLU A 560 -32.69 -16.82 17.01
N ALA A 561 -33.98 -17.06 17.30
CA ALA A 561 -34.46 -17.29 18.66
C ALA A 561 -33.91 -18.58 19.28
N THR A 562 -33.77 -19.64 18.48
CA THR A 562 -33.21 -20.92 18.94
C THR A 562 -31.72 -20.78 19.29
N VAL A 563 -30.96 -20.09 18.44
CA VAL A 563 -29.52 -19.87 18.65
C VAL A 563 -29.28 -18.90 19.81
N LEU A 564 -30.03 -17.80 19.91
CA LEU A 564 -29.96 -16.90 21.06
C LEU A 564 -30.39 -17.59 22.37
N GLY A 565 -31.33 -18.53 22.31
CA GLY A 565 -31.75 -19.34 23.46
C GLY A 565 -30.66 -20.30 23.95
N GLU A 566 -29.98 -21.00 23.05
CA GLU A 566 -28.91 -21.93 23.42
C GLU A 566 -27.60 -21.24 23.83
N PHE A 567 -27.27 -20.14 23.18
CA PHE A 567 -26.00 -19.44 23.38
C PHE A 567 -26.13 -18.19 24.26
N GLY A 568 -27.35 -17.85 24.71
CA GLY A 568 -27.61 -16.75 25.65
C GLY A 568 -26.86 -16.90 26.98
N ASN A 569 -26.63 -18.12 27.45
CA ASN A 569 -25.82 -18.39 28.65
C ASN A 569 -24.30 -18.17 28.44
N LYS A 570 -23.86 -17.88 27.21
CA LYS A 570 -22.46 -17.59 26.86
C LYS A 570 -22.23 -16.13 26.44
N GLY A 571 -23.17 -15.23 26.75
CA GLY A 571 -23.02 -13.79 26.52
C GLY A 571 -23.49 -13.31 25.15
N ILE A 572 -24.18 -14.12 24.34
CA ILE A 572 -24.81 -13.63 23.11
C ILE A 572 -26.26 -13.30 23.38
N TYR A 573 -26.53 -12.01 23.45
CA TYR A 573 -27.87 -11.50 23.57
C TYR A 573 -28.22 -10.69 22.33
N PRO A 574 -29.51 -10.61 21.96
CA PRO A 574 -29.92 -9.63 20.98
C PRO A 574 -29.48 -8.25 21.48
N LEU A 575 -28.89 -7.45 20.60
CA LEU A 575 -28.59 -6.06 20.93
C LEU A 575 -29.94 -5.37 21.20
N THR A 576 -30.21 -5.08 22.46
CA THR A 576 -31.38 -4.32 22.90
C THR A 576 -30.89 -3.10 23.67
N GLU A 577 -31.76 -2.11 23.87
CA GLU A 577 -31.39 -0.95 24.70
C GLU A 577 -30.91 -1.38 26.11
N GLU A 578 -31.51 -2.44 26.67
CA GLU A 578 -31.14 -2.98 27.98
C GLU A 578 -29.79 -3.73 27.93
N ASN A 579 -29.55 -4.52 26.89
CA ASN A 579 -28.32 -5.31 26.76
C ASN A 579 -27.09 -4.45 26.41
N ILE A 580 -27.26 -3.40 25.60
CA ILE A 580 -26.19 -2.44 25.31
C ILE A 580 -25.84 -1.64 26.57
N ARG A 581 -26.85 -1.27 27.37
CA ARG A 581 -26.60 -0.66 28.69
C ARG A 581 -25.81 -1.64 29.56
N SER A 582 -26.28 -2.88 29.75
CA SER A 582 -25.63 -3.85 30.63
C SER A 582 -24.22 -4.25 30.19
N ASN A 583 -23.96 -4.36 28.89
CA ASN A 583 -22.64 -4.75 28.36
C ASN A 583 -21.61 -3.64 28.51
N ASN A 584 -22.03 -2.38 28.34
CA ASN A 584 -21.19 -1.23 28.66
C ASN A 584 -20.94 -1.10 30.19
N TYR A 585 -21.79 -1.67 31.05
CA TYR A 585 -21.55 -1.75 32.50
C TYR A 585 -20.65 -2.93 32.91
N ARG A 586 -20.69 -4.07 32.21
CA ARG A 586 -19.92 -5.29 32.55
C ARG A 586 -18.42 -5.21 32.20
N SER A 587 -18.03 -4.42 31.21
CA SER A 587 -16.61 -4.21 30.85
C SER A 587 -15.76 -3.53 31.95
N ILE A 588 -16.36 -3.15 33.07
CA ILE A 588 -15.73 -2.44 34.20
C ILE A 588 -15.22 -3.39 35.30
N MET A 589 -15.44 -4.70 35.23
CA MET A 589 -15.13 -5.60 36.35
C MET A 589 -13.68 -6.09 36.47
N MET A 590 -12.72 -5.65 35.64
CA MET A 590 -11.29 -5.95 35.87
C MET A 590 -10.36 -4.83 35.41
N ASN A 591 -9.89 -4.03 36.37
CA ASN A 591 -8.53 -3.48 36.36
C ASN A 591 -7.81 -4.05 37.60
N GLU A 592 -6.48 -4.17 37.50
CA GLU A 592 -5.61 -4.93 38.42
C GLU A 592 -5.71 -4.52 39.91
N ASP A 593 -6.34 -3.37 40.23
CA ASP A 593 -6.41 -2.82 41.58
C ASP A 593 -7.82 -2.79 42.24
N ASN A 594 -8.86 -3.39 41.64
CA ASN A 594 -10.19 -3.52 42.28
C ASN A 594 -10.86 -2.20 42.79
N GLU A 595 -10.45 -1.02 42.30
CA GLU A 595 -11.11 0.25 42.63
C GLU A 595 -12.21 0.62 41.63
N LEU A 596 -13.44 0.76 42.15
CA LEU A 596 -14.64 1.19 41.42
C LEU A 596 -14.61 2.70 41.12
N TYR A 597 -14.06 3.10 39.98
CA TYR A 597 -14.31 4.42 39.41
C TYR A 597 -15.51 4.39 38.46
N PHE A 598 -16.67 4.87 38.93
CA PHE A 598 -17.80 5.19 38.06
C PHE A 598 -17.45 6.40 37.18
N SER A 599 -16.99 6.16 35.95
CA SER A 599 -16.72 7.27 35.02
C SER A 599 -18.01 7.76 34.35
N SER A 600 -18.21 9.07 34.35
CA SER A 600 -19.23 9.83 33.61
C SER A 600 -19.14 9.68 32.08
N TYR A 601 -18.18 8.90 31.57
CA TYR A 601 -17.93 8.66 30.15
C TYR A 601 -18.97 7.74 29.49
N HIS A 602 -19.62 6.83 30.24
CA HIS A 602 -20.43 5.76 29.65
C HIS A 602 -21.90 6.16 29.39
N SER A 603 -22.46 7.07 30.20
CA SER A 603 -23.78 7.66 29.90
C SER A 603 -23.75 8.49 28.61
N TYR A 604 -22.58 9.04 28.27
CA TYR A 604 -22.38 9.82 27.04
C TYR A 604 -22.48 8.96 25.78
N TYR A 605 -21.82 7.80 25.73
CA TYR A 605 -21.86 6.92 24.54
C TYR A 605 -23.25 6.33 24.27
N TYR A 606 -23.98 5.93 25.31
CA TYR A 606 -25.34 5.40 25.15
C TYR A 606 -26.34 6.48 24.72
N THR A 607 -26.25 7.68 25.31
CA THR A 607 -27.14 8.80 24.92
C THR A 607 -26.85 9.31 23.51
N ASP A 608 -25.59 9.23 23.06
CA ASP A 608 -25.19 9.54 21.68
C ASP A 608 -25.73 8.50 20.68
N ASP A 609 -25.55 7.19 20.94
CA ASP A 609 -26.08 6.12 20.07
C ASP A 609 -27.60 6.18 19.94
N LYS A 610 -28.33 6.41 21.04
CA LYS A 610 -29.79 6.54 20.99
C LYS A 610 -30.26 7.72 20.14
N LYS A 611 -29.54 8.84 20.17
CA LYS A 611 -29.83 10.01 19.31
C LYS A 611 -29.55 9.70 17.85
N LEU A 612 -28.44 9.01 17.55
CA LEU A 612 -28.10 8.57 16.20
C LEU A 612 -29.13 7.57 15.67
N ASP A 613 -29.52 6.58 16.47
CA ASP A 613 -30.51 5.57 16.15
C ASP A 613 -31.88 6.20 15.86
N THR A 614 -32.31 7.16 16.69
CA THR A 614 -33.57 7.90 16.45
C THR A 614 -33.54 8.64 15.12
N LYS A 615 -32.42 9.31 14.79
CA LYS A 615 -32.26 10.01 13.50
C LYS A 615 -32.22 9.04 12.31
N LEU A 616 -31.56 7.90 12.46
CA LEU A 616 -31.50 6.86 11.44
C LEU A 616 -32.89 6.25 11.21
N LYS A 617 -33.61 5.88 12.28
CA LYS A 617 -34.98 5.36 12.19
C LYS A 617 -35.92 6.33 11.49
N SER A 618 -35.82 7.62 11.81
CA SER A 618 -36.56 8.67 11.09
C SER A 618 -36.25 8.65 9.60
N PHE A 619 -34.97 8.63 9.22
CA PHE A 619 -34.57 8.56 7.81
C PHE A 619 -35.09 7.29 7.11
N LEU A 620 -34.85 6.12 7.71
CA LEU A 620 -35.27 4.83 7.15
C LEU A 620 -36.79 4.72 7.01
N SER A 621 -37.55 5.29 7.96
CA SER A 621 -39.02 5.33 7.89
C SER A 621 -39.56 6.15 6.72
N ASN A 622 -38.77 7.09 6.19
CA ASN A 622 -39.17 7.86 5.00
C ASN A 622 -38.86 7.12 3.69
N LEU A 623 -38.01 6.09 3.72
CA LEU A 623 -37.76 5.20 2.58
C LEU A 623 -38.91 4.21 2.42
N THR A 624 -39.57 3.80 3.51
CA THR A 624 -40.62 2.76 3.52
C THR A 624 -41.90 3.11 2.72
N PRO A 625 -42.42 4.35 2.74
CA PRO A 625 -43.61 4.75 1.97
C PRO A 625 -43.43 4.75 0.45
N LEU A 626 -42.19 4.73 -0.06
CA LEU A 626 -41.91 4.63 -1.50
C LEU A 626 -41.82 3.16 -1.96
N GLN A 627 -41.55 2.24 -1.04
CA GLN A 627 -41.43 0.80 -1.31
C GLN A 627 -42.77 0.14 -1.62
N SER A 628 -43.90 0.71 -1.20
CA SER A 628 -45.24 0.21 -1.58
C SER A 628 -45.69 0.63 -2.98
N LYS A 629 -44.86 1.41 -3.70
CA LYS A 629 -45.16 1.97 -5.04
C LYS A 629 -44.19 1.53 -6.15
N LEU A 630 -43.04 0.96 -5.79
CA LEU A 630 -42.13 0.25 -6.71
C LEU A 630 -42.51 -1.23 -6.73
#